data_AF-A0A925ZN06-F1
#
_entry.id   AF-A0A925ZN06-F1
#
_cell.length_a   1.000
_cell.length_b   1.000
_cell.length_c   1.000
_cell.angle_alpha   90.00
_cell.angle_beta   90.00
_cell.angle_gamma   90.00
#
_symmetry.space_group_name_H-M   'P 1'
#
loop_
_entity.id
_entity.type
_entity.pdbx_description
1 polymer ?
#
loop_
_entity_poly.entity_id
_entity_poly.type
_entity_poly.pdbx_seq_one_letter_code
_entity_poly.pdbx_strand_id
1 'polypeptide(L)'
;MSIRVHHLECGRMSPLGGGPFLYGDSAHRHLVCHCLLLELPDRLVLVDSGFGLADVADPYARLGRVFVRAMRPRLEPGDTAAQRIEELESLRD
;
A
#
# COMPACT_ATOMS: atom_id res chain seq x y z
N MET A 1 2.64 15.78 24.76
CA MET A 1 1.79 15.18 23.71
C MET A 1 2.66 14.23 22.91
N SER A 2 2.32 12.94 22.87
CA SER A 2 3.01 11.97 22.01
C SER A 2 2.21 11.78 20.72
N ILE A 3 2.92 11.57 19.62
CA ILE A 3 2.34 11.17 18.33
C ILE A 3 2.64 9.69 18.19
N ARG A 4 1.63 8.87 17.84
CA ARG A 4 1.85 7.48 17.47
C ARG A 4 1.86 7.39 15.94
N VAL A 5 2.90 6.76 15.40
CA VAL A 5 3.06 6.54 13.96
C VAL A 5 2.77 5.07 13.68
N HIS A 6 1.73 4.82 12.91
CA HIS A 6 1.42 3.49 12.39
C HIS A 6 1.93 3.38 10.97
N HIS A 7 2.70 2.34 10.69
CA HIS A 7 3.24 2.05 9.36
C HIS A 7 2.39 0.99 8.68
N LEU A 8 1.85 1.32 7.50
CA LEU A 8 0.94 0.47 6.73
C LEU A 8 1.59 0.07 5.41
N GLU A 9 1.48 -1.21 5.06
CA GLU A 9 1.89 -1.73 3.75
C GLU A 9 0.70 -1.67 2.78
N CYS A 10 0.68 -0.65 1.91
CA CYS A 10 -0.50 -0.31 1.10
C CYS A 10 -0.34 -0.47 -0.41
N GLY A 11 0.61 -1.30 -0.84
CA GLY A 11 0.80 -1.56 -2.26
C GLY A 11 2.00 -2.46 -2.53
N ARG A 12 1.86 -3.74 -2.18
CA ARG A 12 2.87 -4.76 -2.51
C ARG A 12 2.87 -5.01 -4.01
N MET A 13 4.07 -5.09 -4.59
CA MET A 13 4.29 -5.30 -6.02
C MET A 13 5.42 -6.29 -6.25
N SER A 14 5.43 -6.90 -7.44
CA SER A 14 6.51 -7.78 -7.90
C SER A 14 6.93 -7.40 -9.33
N PRO A 15 7.68 -6.29 -9.50
CA PRO A 15 7.97 -5.74 -10.81
C PRO A 15 8.72 -6.71 -11.72
N LEU A 16 8.35 -6.73 -12.99
CA LEU A 16 9.06 -7.38 -14.07
C LEU A 16 10.26 -6.54 -14.51
N GLY A 17 11.42 -7.17 -14.59
CA GLY A 17 12.63 -6.52 -15.10
C GLY A 17 13.28 -5.58 -14.08
N GLY A 18 14.46 -5.04 -14.44
CA GLY A 18 15.28 -4.14 -13.62
C GLY A 18 16.45 -4.78 -12.87
N GLY A 19 16.64 -6.10 -12.98
CA GLY A 19 17.84 -6.80 -12.51
C GLY A 19 18.26 -6.50 -11.06
N PRO A 20 19.51 -6.81 -10.70
CA PRO A 20 20.16 -6.31 -9.50
C PRO A 20 20.41 -4.80 -9.54
N PHE A 21 20.40 -4.19 -10.73
CA PHE A 21 20.70 -2.77 -10.94
C PHE A 21 19.65 -1.82 -10.35
N LEU A 22 18.36 -2.16 -10.43
CA LEU A 22 17.27 -1.34 -9.90
C LEU A 22 16.73 -1.83 -8.54
N TYR A 23 16.93 -3.10 -8.20
CA TYR A 23 16.29 -3.73 -7.02
C TYR A 23 17.27 -4.51 -6.12
N GLY A 24 18.58 -4.41 -6.37
CA GLY A 24 19.61 -5.12 -5.62
C GLY A 24 19.60 -6.64 -5.84
N ASP A 25 20.47 -7.35 -5.12
CA ASP A 25 20.69 -8.81 -5.27
C ASP A 25 19.56 -9.68 -4.68
N SER A 26 18.39 -9.08 -4.45
CA SER A 26 17.24 -9.76 -3.91
C SER A 26 16.58 -10.61 -5.01
N ALA A 27 16.62 -11.93 -4.83
CA ALA A 27 15.89 -12.89 -5.67
C ALA A 27 14.37 -12.64 -5.66
N HIS A 28 13.89 -11.86 -4.69
CA HIS A 28 12.52 -11.44 -4.52
C HIS A 28 12.38 -9.93 -4.74
N ARG A 29 11.83 -9.54 -5.90
CA ARG A 29 11.55 -8.15 -6.27
C ARG A 29 10.32 -7.61 -5.51
N HIS A 30 10.39 -7.50 -4.18
CA HIS A 30 9.28 -6.95 -3.40
C HIS A 30 9.41 -5.43 -3.31
N LEU A 31 8.48 -4.73 -3.94
CA LEU A 31 8.31 -3.29 -3.78
C LEU A 31 7.03 -3.06 -2.96
N VAL A 32 7.08 -2.11 -2.02
CA VAL A 32 5.93 -1.74 -1.17
C VAL A 32 5.68 -0.24 -1.28
N CYS A 33 4.42 0.14 -1.43
CA CYS A 33 3.94 1.47 -1.08
C CYS A 33 3.73 1.55 0.44
N HIS A 34 4.47 2.43 1.10
CA HIS A 34 4.41 2.64 2.53
C HIS A 34 3.49 3.82 2.83
N CYS A 35 2.38 3.59 3.51
CA CYS A 35 1.53 4.66 4.03
C CYS A 35 1.81 4.83 5.52
N LEU A 36 1.77 6.08 5.99
CA LEU A 36 1.90 6.38 7.41
C LEU A 36 0.59 6.95 7.93
N LEU A 37 0.05 6.34 8.97
CA LEU A 37 -1.08 6.89 9.71
C LEU A 37 -0.55 7.50 11.01
N LEU A 38 -0.63 8.81 11.11
CA LEU A 38 -0.26 9.56 12.29
C LEU A 38 -1.49 9.73 13.17
N GLU A 39 -1.41 9.21 14.38
CA GLU A 39 -2.42 9.39 15.40
C GLU A 39 -1.99 10.54 16.32
N LEU A 40 -2.79 11.60 16.27
CA LEU A 40 -2.69 12.79 17.10
C LEU A 40 -3.84 12.78 18.13
N PRO A 41 -3.77 13.61 19.18
CA PRO A 41 -4.81 13.61 20.24
C PRO A 41 -6.24 13.84 19.75
N ASP A 42 -6.42 14.59 18.65
CA ASP A 42 -7.71 15.08 18.16
C ASP A 42 -8.03 14.65 16.72
N ARG A 43 -7.11 13.95 16.05
CA ARG A 43 -7.25 13.60 14.63
C ARG A 43 -6.31 12.48 14.18
N LEU A 44 -6.66 11.90 13.04
CA LEU A 44 -5.78 11.07 12.25
C LEU A 44 -5.26 11.85 11.04
N VAL A 45 -4.00 11.63 10.68
CA VAL A 45 -3.41 12.16 9.45
C VAL A 45 -2.82 11.00 8.66
N LEU A 46 -3.31 10.81 7.45
CA LEU A 46 -2.78 9.81 6.53
C LEU A 46 -1.78 10.46 5.57
N VAL A 47 -0.59 9.88 5.46
CA VAL A 47 0.44 10.25 4.48
C VAL A 47 0.52 9.16 3.42
N ASP A 48 0.26 9.54 2.16
CA ASP A 48 0.04 8.64 1.01
C ASP A 48 -1.20 7.73 1.19
N SER A 49 -1.71 7.15 0.11
CA SER A 49 -2.89 6.28 0.15
C SER A 49 -2.67 4.90 -0.49
N GLY A 50 -1.55 4.68 -1.17
CA GLY A 50 -1.32 3.44 -1.89
C GLY A 50 -2.43 3.15 -2.91
N PHE A 51 -2.80 1.88 -3.10
CA PHE A 51 -3.93 1.50 -3.95
C PHE A 51 -5.27 1.58 -3.19
N GLY A 52 -6.29 2.12 -3.85
CA GLY A 52 -7.63 2.22 -3.31
C GLY A 52 -8.50 0.99 -3.60
N LEU A 53 -9.62 0.87 -2.89
CA LEU A 53 -10.60 -0.21 -3.07
C LEU A 53 -11.12 -0.31 -4.52
N ALA A 54 -11.28 0.84 -5.20
CA ALA A 54 -11.69 0.85 -6.60
C ALA A 54 -10.58 0.37 -7.55
N ASP A 55 -9.31 0.58 -7.21
CA ASP A 55 -8.19 0.04 -7.99
C ASP A 55 -8.09 -1.48 -7.83
N VAL A 56 -8.49 -2.01 -6.67
CA VAL A 56 -8.64 -3.45 -6.45
C VAL A 56 -9.81 -4.03 -7.23
N ALA A 57 -10.96 -3.32 -7.25
CA ALA A 57 -12.16 -3.79 -7.93
C ALA A 57 -12.06 -3.78 -9.46
N ASP A 58 -11.37 -2.80 -10.05
CA ASP A 58 -11.17 -2.69 -11.50
C ASP A 58 -9.74 -2.28 -11.88
N PRO A 59 -8.76 -3.16 -11.70
CA PRO A 59 -7.36 -2.81 -11.84
C PRO A 59 -6.93 -2.40 -13.24
N TYR A 60 -7.51 -3.03 -14.25
CA TYR A 60 -7.09 -2.77 -15.62
C TYR A 60 -7.63 -1.44 -16.15
N ALA A 61 -8.84 -1.04 -15.78
CA ALA A 61 -9.37 0.26 -16.15
C ALA A 61 -8.74 1.39 -15.33
N ARG A 62 -8.48 1.15 -14.04
CA ARG A 62 -8.00 2.16 -13.09
C ARG A 62 -6.50 2.41 -13.17
N LEU A 63 -5.71 1.32 -13.22
CA LEU A 63 -4.25 1.40 -13.19
C LEU A 63 -3.62 1.20 -14.57
N GLY A 64 -4.38 0.65 -15.51
CA GLY A 64 -3.92 0.37 -16.88
C GLY A 64 -3.23 -0.98 -17.03
N ARG A 65 -3.50 -1.66 -18.16
CA ARG A 65 -2.99 -3.01 -18.45
C ARG A 65 -1.47 -3.13 -18.45
N VAL A 66 -0.77 -2.10 -18.91
CA VAL A 66 0.69 -2.08 -18.96
C VAL A 66 1.26 -2.08 -17.54
N PHE A 67 0.75 -1.19 -16.69
CA PHE A 67 1.18 -1.10 -15.30
C PHE A 67 0.91 -2.39 -14.53
N VAL A 68 -0.31 -2.92 -14.59
CA VAL A 68 -0.68 -4.14 -13.86
C VAL A 68 0.19 -5.32 -14.27
N ARG A 69 0.53 -5.45 -15.56
CA ARG A 69 1.40 -6.54 -16.05
C ARG A 69 2.86 -6.33 -15.66
N ALA A 70 3.36 -5.11 -15.73
CA ALA A 70 4.75 -4.79 -15.43
C ALA A 70 5.02 -4.82 -13.92
N MET A 71 4.20 -4.14 -13.11
CA MET A 71 4.42 -3.99 -11.67
C MET A 71 3.87 -5.16 -10.84
N ARG A 72 2.91 -5.92 -11.40
CA ARG A 72 2.25 -7.05 -10.73
C ARG A 72 1.81 -6.70 -9.30
N PRO A 73 0.97 -5.67 -9.12
CA PRO A 73 0.49 -5.30 -7.79
C PRO A 73 -0.35 -6.44 -7.20
N ARG A 74 -0.14 -6.70 -5.91
CA ARG A 74 -1.06 -7.50 -5.10
C ARG A 74 -2.21 -6.59 -4.71
N LEU A 75 -3.37 -6.83 -5.31
CA LEU A 75 -4.55 -6.01 -5.15
C LEU A 75 -5.56 -6.74 -4.27
N GLU A 76 -5.36 -6.62 -2.96
CA GLU A 76 -6.21 -7.19 -1.93
C GLU A 76 -6.87 -6.05 -1.15
N PRO A 77 -8.19 -6.09 -0.89
CA PRO A 77 -8.86 -5.02 -0.14
C PRO A 77 -8.21 -4.76 1.22
N GLY A 78 -7.81 -5.81 1.94
CA GLY A 78 -7.16 -5.71 3.25
C GLY A 78 -5.75 -5.11 3.24
N ASP A 79 -5.11 -4.94 2.07
CA ASP A 79 -3.86 -4.18 1.98
C ASP A 79 -4.14 -2.68 1.71
N THR A 80 -5.37 -2.24 1.44
CA THR A 80 -5.67 -0.82 1.22
C THR A 80 -5.60 -0.01 2.52
N ALA A 81 -5.17 1.25 2.43
CA ALA A 81 -5.12 2.13 3.61
C ALA A 81 -6.48 2.28 4.28
N ALA A 82 -7.57 2.31 3.49
CA ALA A 82 -8.94 2.40 4.00
C ALA A 82 -9.28 1.24 4.94
N GLN A 83 -9.08 -0.01 4.49
CA GLN A 83 -9.39 -1.20 5.31
C GLN A 83 -8.46 -1.32 6.52
N ARG A 84 -7.18 -0.98 6.38
CA ARG A 84 -6.23 -0.99 7.51
C ARG A 84 -6.59 0.03 8.59
N ILE A 85 -7.11 1.20 8.20
CA ILE A 85 -7.58 2.22 9.15
C ILE A 85 -8.84 1.71 9.86
N GLU A 86 -9.81 1.17 9.13
CA GLU A 86 -11.03 0.59 9.70
C GLU A 86 -10.71 -0.54 10.70
N GLU A 87 -9.79 -1.44 10.38
CA GLU A 87 -9.32 -2.49 11.31
C GLU A 87 -8.71 -1.90 12.58
N LEU A 88 -7.84 -0.90 12.45
CA LEU A 88 -7.21 -0.22 13.59
C LEU A 88 -8.21 0.55 14.46
N GLU A 89 -9.30 1.05 13.88
CA GLU A 89 -10.39 1.68 14.62
C GLU A 89 -11.26 0.63 15.33
N SER A 90 -11.59 -0.48 14.66
CA SER A 90 -12.42 -1.56 15.23
C SER A 90 -11.79 -2.24 16.45
N LEU A 91 -10.46 -2.27 16.55
CA LEU A 91 -9.73 -2.82 17.71
C LEU A 91 -9.71 -1.88 18.92
N ARG A 92 -10.27 -0.68 18.80
CA ARG A 92 -10.35 0.32 19.87
C ARG A 92 -11.70 0.34 20.59
N ASP A 93 -12.73 -0.27 19.99
CA ASP A 93 -14.04 -0.50 20.60
C ASP A 93 -14.03 -1.78 21.46
#